data_AF-A0A3L8BN22-F1
#
_entry.id   AF-A0A3L8BN22-F1
#
_cell.length_a   1.000
_cell.length_b   1.000
_cell.length_c   1.000
_cell.angle_alpha   90.00
_cell.angle_beta   90.00
_cell.angle_gamma   90.00
#
_symmetry.space_group_name_H-M   'P 1'
#
loop_
_entity.id
_entity.type
_entity.pdbx_description
1 polymer ?
#
loop_
_entity_poly.entity_id
_entity_poly.type
_entity_poly.pdbx_seq_one_letter_code
_entity_poly.pdbx_strand_id
1 'polypeptide(L)' 'IKTKLNQARPQTLGQAGRIPGVTPAAISLLLIHLKKRDAQKKSA' A
#
# COMPACT_ATOMS: atom_id res chain seq x y z
N ILE A 1 8.65 5.59 3.52
CA ILE A 1 7.29 5.36 2.95
C ILE A 1 6.28 4.94 4.02
N LYS A 2 6.55 3.88 4.82
CA LYS A 2 5.63 3.40 5.88
C LYS A 2 5.09 4.52 6.78
N THR A 3 5.95 5.39 7.29
CA THR A 3 5.53 6.55 8.12
C THR A 3 4.60 7.50 7.36
N LYS A 4 4.93 7.85 6.11
CA LYS A 4 4.10 8.73 5.26
C LYS A 4 2.72 8.13 5.00
N LEU A 5 2.66 6.83 4.69
CA LEU A 5 1.38 6.12 4.50
C LEU A 5 0.58 6.01 5.80
N ASN A 6 1.25 5.80 6.94
CA ASN A 6 0.61 5.73 8.25
C ASN A 6 0.04 7.07 8.70
N GLN A 7 0.67 8.19 8.31
CA GLN A 7 0.20 9.54 8.59
C GLN A 7 -0.95 9.93 7.65
N ALA A 8 -0.77 9.73 6.35
CA ALA A 8 -1.77 10.11 5.34
C ALA A 8 -3.00 9.21 5.31
N ARG A 9 -2.89 7.96 5.78
CA ARG A 9 -3.97 6.94 5.80
C ARG A 9 -4.79 6.92 4.50
N PRO A 10 -4.14 6.76 3.33
CA PRO A 10 -4.86 6.81 2.06
C PRO A 10 -5.86 5.65 1.95
N GLN A 11 -7.06 5.95 1.46
CA GLN A 11 -8.11 4.95 1.24
C GLN A 11 -7.89 4.15 -0.04
N THR A 12 -7.14 4.72 -1.00
CA THR A 12 -6.87 4.08 -2.30
C THR A 12 -5.40 4.16 -2.67
N LEU A 13 -4.96 3.26 -3.55
CA LEU A 13 -3.61 3.28 -4.11
C LEU A 13 -3.34 4.55 -4.93
N GLY A 14 -4.36 5.07 -5.62
CA GLY A 14 -4.27 6.33 -6.35
C GLY A 14 -4.00 7.52 -5.43
N GLN A 15 -4.62 7.55 -4.25
CA GLN A 15 -4.30 8.55 -3.22
C GLN A 15 -2.89 8.34 -2.66
N ALA A 16 -2.48 7.10 -2.40
CA ALA A 16 -1.14 6.79 -1.93
C ALA A 16 -0.04 7.26 -2.91
N GLY A 17 -0.27 7.12 -4.22
CA GLY A 17 0.65 7.55 -5.27
C GLY A 17 0.83 9.06 -5.38
N ARG A 18 -0.13 9.86 -4.88
CA ARG A 18 -0.02 11.33 -4.85
C ARG A 18 0.77 11.86 -3.66
N ILE A 19 1.13 11.01 -2.69
CA ILE A 19 1.87 11.44 -1.50
C ILE A 19 3.32 11.77 -1.90
N PRO A 20 3.86 12.96 -1.55
CA PRO A 20 5.22 13.34 -1.90
C PRO A 20 6.28 12.32 -1.45
N GLY A 21 7.12 11.89 -2.41
CA GLY A 21 8.15 10.88 -2.19
C GLY A 21 7.64 9.44 -2.06
N VAL A 22 6.40 9.17 -2.47
CA VAL A 22 5.96 7.82 -2.86
C VAL A 22 6.29 7.60 -4.33
N THR A 23 6.84 6.43 -4.66
CA THR A 23 7.27 6.08 -6.03
C THR A 23 6.38 4.97 -6.60
N PRO A 24 6.35 4.78 -7.93
CA PRO A 24 5.62 3.66 -8.54
C PRO A 24 6.03 2.28 -7.99
N ALA A 25 7.32 2.06 -7.72
CA ALA A 25 7.81 0.82 -7.11
C ALA A 25 7.23 0.57 -5.70
N ALA A 26 7.06 1.63 -4.90
CA ALA A 26 6.42 1.52 -3.59
C ALA A 26 4.94 1.12 -3.69
N ILE A 27 4.24 1.58 -4.73
CA ILE A 27 2.86 1.15 -5.03
C ILE A 27 2.82 -0.32 -5.41
N SER A 28 3.75 -0.79 -6.24
CA SER A 28 3.87 -2.21 -6.57
C SER A 28 4.09 -3.09 -5.34
N LEU A 29 4.96 -2.68 -4.41
CA LEU A 29 5.16 -3.38 -3.13
C LEU A 29 3.89 -3.41 -2.28
N LEU A 30 3.13 -2.32 -2.25
CA LEU A 30 1.87 -2.26 -1.52
C LEU A 30 0.82 -3.23 -2.11
N LEU A 31 0.74 -3.34 -3.44
CA LEU A 31 -0.11 -4.31 -4.13
C LEU A 31 0.24 -5.76 -3.75
N ILE A 32 1.52 -6.12 -3.79
CA ILE A 32 1.99 -7.46 -3.39
C ILE A 32 1.60 -7.75 -1.93
N HIS A 33 1.81 -6.78 -1.04
CA HIS A 33 1.48 -6.89 0.38
C HIS A 33 -0.01 -7.10 0.63
N LEU A 34 -0.87 -6.35 -0.06
CA LEU A 34 -2.32 -6.51 0.02
C LEU A 34 -2.78 -7.88 -0.51
N LYS A 35 -2.22 -8.34 -1.63
CA LYS A 35 -2.52 -9.67 -2.20
C LYS A 35 -2.09 -10.80 -1.25
N LYS A 36 -0.91 -10.69 -0.62
CA LYS A 36 -0.44 -11.67 0.37
C LYS A 36 -1.39 -11.74 1.57
N ARG A 37 -1.85 -10.58 2.07
CA ARG A 37 -2.82 -10.53 3.18
C ARG A 37 -4.16 -11.18 2.82
N ASP A 38 -4.66 -10.97 1.61
CA ASP A 38 -5.89 -11.61 1.13
C ASP A 38 -5.75 -13.13 1.06
N ALA A 39 -4.63 -13.62 0.51
CA ALA A 39 -4.35 -15.05 0.45
C ALA A 39 -4.28 -15.68 1.85
N GLN A 40 -3.66 -15.02 2.82
CA GLN A 40 -3.60 -15.49 4.21
C GLN A 40 -4.97 -15.56 4.88
N LYS A 41 -5.90 -14.67 4.53
CA LYS A 41 -7.28 -14.72 5.04
C LYS A 41 -8.07 -15.90 4.47
N LYS A 42 -7.76 -16.36 3.26
CA LYS A 42 -8.45 -17.50 2.62
C LYS A 42 -8.04 -18.86 3.19
N SER A 43 -6.88 -18.93 3.84
CA SER A 43 -6.34 -20.16 4.44
C SER A 43 -6.71 -20.34 5.92
N ALA A 44 -7.44 -19.41 6.51
CA ALA A 44 -7.92 -19.44 7.90
C ALA A 44 -9.44 -19.63 7.91
#